data_AF-A0A1A2N1P6-F1
#
_entry.id   AF-A0A1A2N1P6-F1
#
_cell.length_a   1.000
_cell.length_b   1.000
_cell.length_c   1.000
_cell.angle_alpha   90.00
_cell.angle_beta   90.00
_cell.angle_gamma   90.00
#
_symmetry.space_group_name_H-M   'P 1'
#
loop_
_entity.id
_entity.type
_entity.pdbx_description
1 polymer ?
#
loop_
_entity_poly.entity_id
_entity_poly.type
_entity_poly.pdbx_seq_one_letter_code
_entity_poly.pdbx_strand_id
1 'polypeptide(L)'
;MAAVEVEPSRGWSVAAKTKRAPRVRTIPPIVVWATVGATFVGLAIYVAASWILGGRATPTPIGDHNPDLGNDLKFCIAFQVFTVITVVGTLVYVGRQCIRERRLTFDAILIIAYLLLIQWDPILNYILPQFSYSSLMVNFGSWTTDMPGWVSPRGNLMPEPTILIGVGFIWSAALCMIGCAFLRKFVMRRWPQTGKLGVIAWSIAFMAVMDLNEVALTSLHVIAYPDTVGWLTLLKGTTHQFPLYEPIVWGALGWAPLMVLRFYRDDRGQSVVERGVERLNVSSKTKAALQILAVAAVTNIGYFAYNIVFIWIGLQNDNDNWEMYPSHLRNGMCGQGTPYLCPDPAHGRPIPTGGQPGSPNDIPGDGSTWVDLYLGR
;
A
#
# COMPACT_ATOMS: atom_id res chain seq x y z
N MET A 1 71.94 -50.24 -39.16
CA MET A 1 71.44 -48.85 -39.12
C MET A 1 71.00 -48.59 -37.70
N ALA A 2 71.75 -47.77 -36.97
CA ALA A 2 71.58 -47.53 -35.54
C ALA A 2 70.38 -46.62 -35.27
N ALA A 3 69.59 -46.99 -34.26
CA ALA A 3 68.53 -46.16 -33.70
C ALA A 3 69.16 -44.96 -32.99
N VAL A 4 68.71 -43.75 -33.33
CA VAL A 4 69.06 -42.52 -32.62
C VAL A 4 67.89 -42.21 -31.68
N GLU A 5 68.13 -42.45 -30.40
CA GLU A 5 67.29 -42.10 -29.28
C GLU A 5 67.44 -40.59 -29.03
N VAL A 6 66.34 -39.83 -29.14
CA VAL A 6 66.32 -38.38 -28.92
C VAL A 6 65.89 -38.12 -27.48
N GLU A 7 66.82 -37.62 -26.66
CA GLU A 7 66.59 -37.14 -25.30
C GLU A 7 65.53 -36.02 -25.24
N PRO A 8 64.68 -35.98 -24.19
CA PRO A 8 63.75 -34.88 -24.01
C PRO A 8 64.47 -33.65 -23.43
N SER A 9 64.59 -32.60 -24.23
CA SER A 9 65.12 -31.31 -23.79
C SER A 9 64.27 -30.70 -22.66
N ARG A 10 64.88 -30.57 -21.48
CA ARG A 10 64.40 -29.69 -20.40
C ARG A 10 64.42 -28.24 -20.88
N GLY A 11 63.26 -27.59 -20.94
CA GLY A 11 63.15 -26.21 -21.44
C GLY A 11 61.88 -25.48 -21.04
N TRP A 12 61.88 -24.93 -19.82
CA TRP A 12 61.19 -23.69 -19.41
C TRP A 12 59.66 -23.67 -19.45
N SER A 13 59.05 -24.09 -18.32
CA SER A 13 57.72 -23.64 -17.92
C SER A 13 57.78 -22.15 -17.56
N VAL A 14 57.51 -21.26 -18.53
CA VAL A 14 57.14 -19.88 -18.22
C VAL A 14 55.71 -19.94 -17.69
N ALA A 15 55.58 -19.98 -16.36
CA ALA A 15 54.32 -19.71 -15.69
C ALA A 15 53.88 -18.29 -16.03
N ALA A 16 53.13 -18.15 -17.12
CA ALA A 16 52.42 -16.93 -17.44
C ALA A 16 51.46 -16.68 -16.28
N LYS A 17 51.83 -15.75 -15.37
CA LYS A 17 50.90 -15.14 -14.43
C LYS A 17 49.81 -14.49 -15.28
N THR A 18 48.73 -15.21 -15.52
CA THR A 18 47.49 -14.65 -16.05
C THR A 18 47.11 -13.51 -15.10
N LYS A 19 47.35 -12.28 -15.54
CA LYS A 19 46.85 -11.09 -14.85
C LYS A 19 45.35 -11.29 -14.74
N ARG A 20 44.86 -11.61 -13.53
CA ARG A 20 43.42 -11.71 -13.25
C ARG A 20 42.81 -10.42 -13.77
N ALA A 21 41.98 -10.52 -14.80
CA ALA A 21 41.20 -9.38 -15.28
C ALA A 21 40.51 -8.75 -14.07
N PRO A 22 40.54 -7.41 -13.93
CA PRO A 22 39.90 -6.75 -12.81
C PRO A 22 38.44 -7.19 -12.76
N ARG A 23 38.09 -7.97 -11.74
CA ARG A 23 36.69 -8.33 -11.50
C ARG A 23 35.98 -7.06 -11.08
N VAL A 24 35.23 -6.46 -11.99
CA VAL A 24 34.28 -5.40 -11.65
C VAL A 24 33.40 -5.95 -10.54
N ARG A 25 33.46 -5.34 -9.36
CA ARG A 25 32.69 -5.77 -8.21
C ARG A 25 31.23 -5.37 -8.45
N THR A 26 30.47 -6.26 -9.08
CA THR A 26 29.06 -6.02 -9.35
C THR A 26 28.29 -6.12 -8.04
N ILE A 27 27.59 -5.05 -7.65
CA ILE A 27 26.70 -5.06 -6.50
C ILE A 27 25.54 -6.04 -6.82
N PRO A 28 25.26 -7.02 -5.95
CA PRO A 28 24.15 -7.94 -6.17
C PRO A 28 22.81 -7.16 -6.25
N PRO A 29 21.94 -7.42 -7.24
CA PRO A 29 20.69 -6.67 -7.43
C PRO A 29 19.82 -6.60 -6.17
N ILE A 30 19.75 -7.68 -5.38
CA ILE A 30 19.02 -7.69 -4.11
C ILE A 30 19.52 -6.62 -3.13
N VAL A 31 20.82 -6.31 -3.11
CA VAL A 31 21.36 -5.26 -2.22
C VAL A 31 20.81 -3.90 -2.63
N VAL A 32 20.73 -3.62 -3.94
CA VAL A 32 20.14 -2.37 -4.45
C VAL A 32 18.67 -2.28 -4.07
N TRP A 33 17.87 -3.33 -4.32
CA TRP A 33 16.47 -3.38 -3.93
C TRP A 33 16.28 -3.23 -2.42
N ALA A 34 17.08 -3.95 -1.62
CA ALA A 34 17.01 -3.87 -0.16
C ALA A 34 17.42 -2.47 0.35
N THR A 35 18.36 -1.78 -0.29
CA THR A 35 18.69 -0.39 0.05
C THR A 35 17.52 0.53 -0.20
N VAL A 36 16.86 0.43 -1.36
CA VAL A 36 15.66 1.23 -1.67
C VAL A 36 14.55 0.95 -0.67
N GLY A 37 14.29 -0.32 -0.35
CA GLY A 37 13.31 -0.71 0.66
C GLY A 37 13.66 -0.19 2.05
N ALA A 38 14.94 -0.23 2.43
CA ALA A 38 15.40 0.31 3.71
C ALA A 38 15.21 1.83 3.80
N THR A 39 15.37 2.57 2.70
CA THR A 39 15.07 4.01 2.66
C THR A 39 13.59 4.27 2.94
N PHE A 40 12.68 3.54 2.27
CA PHE A 40 11.25 3.69 2.50
C PHE A 40 10.81 3.28 3.91
N VAL A 41 11.36 2.19 4.43
CA VAL A 41 11.10 1.74 5.81
C VAL A 41 11.65 2.75 6.82
N GLY A 42 12.81 3.36 6.54
CA GLY A 42 13.36 4.44 7.36
C GLY A 42 12.40 5.65 7.44
N LEU A 43 11.81 6.04 6.31
CA LEU A 43 10.77 7.07 6.28
C LEU A 43 9.53 6.65 7.10
N ALA A 44 9.07 5.41 6.95
CA ALA A 44 7.92 4.89 7.70
C ALA A 44 8.14 4.94 9.21
N ILE A 45 9.33 4.53 9.66
CA ILE A 45 9.71 4.58 11.08
C ILE A 45 9.76 6.03 11.56
N TYR A 46 10.34 6.95 10.77
CA TYR A 46 10.40 8.37 11.11
C TYR A 46 8.99 8.96 11.29
N VAL A 47 8.10 8.78 10.32
CA VAL A 47 6.74 9.32 10.33
C VAL A 47 5.94 8.74 11.50
N ALA A 48 5.96 7.41 11.67
CA ALA A 48 5.26 6.75 12.77
C ALA A 48 5.79 7.18 14.14
N ALA A 49 7.12 7.25 14.31
CA ALA A 49 7.73 7.69 15.56
C ALA A 49 7.41 9.16 15.86
N SER A 50 7.46 10.04 14.86
CA SER A 50 7.12 11.46 15.03
C SER A 50 5.67 11.62 15.52
N TRP A 51 4.74 10.93 14.86
CA TRP A 51 3.31 10.96 15.19
C TRP A 51 3.01 10.45 16.61
N ILE A 52 3.54 9.27 16.97
CA ILE A 52 3.31 8.64 18.28
C ILE A 52 4.02 9.41 19.40
N LEU A 53 5.33 9.64 19.27
CA LEU A 53 6.12 10.30 20.31
C LEU A 53 5.77 11.78 20.45
N GLY A 54 5.21 12.37 19.40
CA GLY A 54 4.67 13.73 19.42
C GLY A 54 3.29 13.86 20.07
N GLY A 55 2.67 12.76 20.52
CA GLY A 55 1.38 12.77 21.20
C GLY A 55 0.18 13.10 20.29
N ARG A 56 0.33 12.95 18.97
CA ARG A 56 -0.71 13.25 17.97
C ARG A 56 -1.55 12.05 17.57
N ALA A 57 -1.23 10.86 18.07
CA ALA A 57 -2.01 9.65 17.88
C ALA A 57 -3.27 9.68 18.77
N THR A 58 -4.25 10.48 18.37
CA THR A 58 -5.49 10.74 19.10
C THR A 58 -6.70 10.49 18.19
N PRO A 59 -7.76 9.80 18.66
CA PRO A 59 -8.94 9.54 17.85
C PRO A 59 -9.55 10.81 17.24
N THR A 60 -10.04 10.70 16.02
CA THR A 60 -10.80 11.78 15.37
C THR A 60 -12.24 11.81 15.92
N PRO A 61 -12.75 12.97 16.36
CA PRO A 61 -14.15 13.16 16.71
C PRO A 61 -15.12 12.84 15.57
N ILE A 62 -16.28 12.31 15.93
CA ILE A 62 -17.34 11.89 14.99
C ILE A 62 -18.11 13.08 14.42
N GLY A 63 -18.21 14.15 15.22
CA GLY A 63 -18.96 15.35 14.92
C GLY A 63 -20.49 15.20 15.10
N ASP A 64 -21.23 16.27 14.84
CA ASP A 64 -22.64 16.44 15.22
C ASP A 64 -23.69 15.92 14.23
N HIS A 65 -23.44 15.98 12.92
CA HIS A 65 -24.41 15.66 11.89
C HIS A 65 -24.30 14.23 11.35
N ASN A 66 -25.00 13.28 11.99
CA ASN A 66 -24.96 11.86 11.61
C ASN A 66 -26.38 11.24 11.59
N PRO A 67 -27.17 11.44 10.51
CA PRO A 67 -28.58 11.04 10.45
C PRO A 67 -28.80 9.52 10.58
N ASP A 68 -27.89 8.70 10.03
CA ASP A 68 -27.99 7.23 10.01
C ASP A 68 -26.93 6.53 10.89
N LEU A 69 -26.41 7.23 11.91
CA LEU A 69 -25.30 6.81 12.76
C LEU A 69 -25.38 5.35 13.22
N GLY A 70 -26.57 4.88 13.60
CA GLY A 70 -26.78 3.50 14.07
C GLY A 70 -26.53 2.43 13.01
N ASN A 71 -26.82 2.69 11.74
CA ASN A 71 -26.55 1.76 10.64
C ASN A 71 -25.10 1.86 10.18
N ASP A 72 -24.59 3.09 10.02
CA ASP A 72 -23.21 3.33 9.60
C ASP A 72 -22.21 2.72 10.61
N LEU A 73 -22.50 2.83 11.91
CA LEU A 73 -21.72 2.19 12.97
C LEU A 73 -21.71 0.66 12.84
N LYS A 74 -22.87 0.04 12.58
CA LYS A 74 -22.95 -1.43 12.40
C LYS A 74 -22.11 -1.89 11.22
N PHE A 75 -22.15 -1.18 10.10
CA PHE A 75 -21.34 -1.51 8.93
C PHE A 75 -19.85 -1.32 9.21
N CYS A 76 -19.46 -0.20 9.83
CA CYS A 76 -18.07 0.04 10.26
C CYS A 76 -17.54 -1.06 11.18
N ILE A 77 -18.35 -1.53 12.15
CA ILE A 77 -17.98 -2.67 13.02
C ILE A 77 -17.90 -3.97 12.20
N ALA A 78 -18.86 -4.24 11.33
CA ALA A 78 -18.90 -5.46 10.53
C ALA A 78 -17.67 -5.61 9.63
N PHE A 79 -17.23 -4.53 8.96
CA PHE A 79 -16.02 -4.56 8.12
C PHE A 79 -14.74 -4.72 8.93
N GLN A 80 -14.65 -4.14 10.14
CA GLN A 80 -13.51 -4.37 11.03
C GLN A 80 -13.46 -5.84 11.49
N VAL A 81 -14.58 -6.43 11.86
CA VAL A 81 -14.67 -7.85 12.24
C VAL A 81 -14.29 -8.74 11.06
N PHE A 82 -14.82 -8.46 9.85
CA PHE A 82 -14.44 -9.17 8.63
C PHE A 82 -12.94 -9.10 8.36
N THR A 83 -12.34 -7.93 8.55
CA THR A 83 -10.89 -7.72 8.41
C THR A 83 -10.11 -8.59 9.39
N VAL A 84 -10.49 -8.61 10.67
CA VAL A 84 -9.82 -9.46 11.68
C VAL A 84 -9.89 -10.94 11.28
N ILE A 85 -11.06 -11.42 10.85
CA ILE A 85 -11.25 -12.82 10.43
C ILE A 85 -10.35 -13.17 9.24
N THR A 86 -10.34 -12.32 8.20
CA THR A 86 -9.56 -12.56 6.99
C THR A 86 -8.05 -12.48 7.24
N VAL A 87 -7.61 -11.54 8.07
CA VAL A 87 -6.21 -11.41 8.49
C VAL A 87 -5.77 -12.65 9.28
N VAL A 88 -6.53 -13.06 10.30
CA VAL A 88 -6.20 -14.24 11.11
C VAL A 88 -6.15 -15.50 10.22
N GLY A 89 -7.13 -15.68 9.33
CA GLY A 89 -7.12 -16.79 8.37
C GLY A 89 -5.88 -16.79 7.47
N THR A 90 -5.47 -15.62 6.99
CA THR A 90 -4.28 -15.44 6.15
C THR A 90 -3.00 -15.76 6.90
N LEU A 91 -2.85 -15.25 8.13
CA LEU A 91 -1.70 -15.51 9.00
C LEU A 91 -1.60 -16.98 9.37
N VAL A 92 -2.72 -17.65 9.69
CA VAL A 92 -2.74 -19.10 9.96
C VAL A 92 -2.34 -19.88 8.72
N TYR A 93 -2.88 -19.54 7.54
CA TYR A 93 -2.53 -20.22 6.29
C TYR A 93 -1.04 -20.11 5.98
N VAL A 94 -0.51 -18.88 5.97
CA VAL A 94 0.90 -18.61 5.65
C VAL A 94 1.84 -19.13 6.74
N GLY A 95 1.47 -19.01 8.01
CA GLY A 95 2.21 -19.56 9.14
C GLY A 95 2.38 -21.07 9.03
N ARG A 96 1.31 -21.80 8.68
CA ARG A 96 1.37 -23.25 8.42
C ARG A 96 2.30 -23.59 7.26
N GLN A 97 2.32 -22.78 6.19
CA GLN A 97 3.27 -22.97 5.09
C GLN A 97 4.71 -22.79 5.54
N CYS A 98 5.01 -21.73 6.32
CA CYS A 98 6.33 -21.48 6.85
C CYS A 98 6.82 -22.61 7.77
N ILE A 99 5.94 -23.15 8.63
CA ILE A 99 6.27 -24.29 9.49
C ILE A 99 6.55 -25.55 8.66
N ARG A 100 5.70 -25.83 7.66
CA ARG A 100 5.85 -27.00 6.78
C ARG A 100 7.13 -26.96 5.96
N GLU A 101 7.48 -25.80 5.41
CA GLU A 101 8.68 -25.61 4.60
C GLU A 101 9.94 -25.32 5.44
N ARG A 102 9.79 -25.13 6.76
CA ARG A 102 10.86 -24.77 7.72
C ARG A 102 11.68 -23.54 7.26
N ARG A 103 11.03 -22.62 6.57
CA ARG A 103 11.62 -21.38 6.04
C ARG A 103 10.57 -20.29 5.93
N LEU A 104 11.03 -19.06 5.84
CA LEU A 104 10.15 -17.93 5.51
C LEU A 104 9.75 -18.05 4.02
N THR A 105 8.44 -18.23 3.78
CA THR A 105 7.91 -18.30 2.41
C THR A 105 7.79 -16.89 1.81
N PHE A 106 7.73 -16.80 0.48
CA PHE A 106 7.46 -15.53 -0.20
C PHE A 106 6.16 -14.88 0.29
N ASP A 107 5.13 -15.67 0.60
CA ASP A 107 3.84 -15.15 1.06
C ASP A 107 3.98 -14.49 2.44
N ALA A 108 4.84 -15.02 3.31
CA ALA A 108 5.16 -14.38 4.58
C ALA A 108 5.98 -13.10 4.41
N ILE A 109 6.94 -13.10 3.47
CA ILE A 109 7.71 -11.91 3.11
C ILE A 109 6.77 -10.82 2.59
N LEU A 110 5.81 -11.17 1.74
CA LEU A 110 4.83 -10.27 1.17
C LEU A 110 3.94 -9.64 2.25
N ILE A 111 3.46 -10.43 3.23
CA ILE A 111 2.69 -9.92 4.37
C ILE A 111 3.48 -8.87 5.15
N ILE A 112 4.76 -9.16 5.45
CA ILE A 112 5.61 -8.20 6.17
C ILE A 112 5.82 -6.93 5.34
N ALA A 113 6.04 -7.06 4.03
CA ALA A 113 6.20 -5.92 3.13
C ALA A 113 4.93 -5.04 3.04
N TYR A 114 3.74 -5.62 3.17
CA TYR A 114 2.45 -4.91 3.26
C TYR A 114 2.26 -4.17 4.59
N LEU A 115 2.80 -4.67 5.70
CA LEU A 115 2.77 -3.90 6.95
C LEU A 115 3.68 -2.67 6.91
N LEU A 116 4.75 -2.75 6.12
CA LEU A 116 5.74 -1.68 5.97
C LEU A 116 5.32 -0.56 5.02
N LEU A 117 4.15 -0.65 4.38
CA LEU A 117 3.65 0.37 3.44
C LEU A 117 2.53 1.24 4.02
N ILE A 118 2.05 0.97 5.24
CA ILE A 118 0.90 1.66 5.85
C ILE A 118 0.99 3.19 5.72
N GLN A 119 2.19 3.76 5.82
CA GLN A 119 2.45 5.20 5.69
C GLN A 119 1.90 5.84 4.42
N TRP A 120 1.72 5.07 3.34
CA TRP A 120 1.31 5.54 2.03
C TRP A 120 -0.19 5.70 1.86
N ASP A 121 -0.98 5.11 2.75
CA ASP A 121 -2.44 5.12 2.64
C ASP A 121 -3.04 6.53 2.54
N PRO A 122 -2.70 7.49 3.43
CA PRO A 122 -3.30 8.82 3.37
C PRO A 122 -2.78 9.69 2.23
N ILE A 123 -1.74 9.26 1.51
CA ILE A 123 -0.92 10.16 0.69
C ILE A 123 -1.68 10.66 -0.54
N LEU A 124 -2.78 10.03 -0.96
CA LEU A 124 -3.59 10.59 -2.02
C LEU A 124 -4.16 11.97 -1.64
N ASN A 125 -4.34 12.23 -0.34
CA ASN A 125 -4.78 13.51 0.18
C ASN A 125 -3.65 14.54 0.39
N TYR A 126 -2.43 14.29 -0.12
CA TYR A 126 -1.24 15.09 0.19
C TYR A 126 -1.35 16.56 -0.20
N ILE A 127 -1.97 16.84 -1.36
CA ILE A 127 -2.15 18.21 -1.86
C ILE A 127 -3.52 18.77 -1.48
N LEU A 128 -4.57 17.98 -1.68
CA LEU A 128 -5.96 18.36 -1.41
C LEU A 128 -6.72 17.13 -0.90
N PRO A 129 -7.74 17.29 -0.05
CA PRO A 129 -8.50 16.15 0.46
C PRO A 129 -9.48 15.65 -0.62
N GLN A 130 -9.33 14.39 -1.00
CA GLN A 130 -10.11 13.71 -2.05
C GLN A 130 -10.92 12.53 -1.50
N PHE A 131 -10.46 11.97 -0.40
CA PHE A 131 -10.93 10.72 0.18
C PHE A 131 -10.99 10.82 1.69
N SER A 132 -11.90 10.06 2.31
CA SER A 132 -11.96 9.94 3.76
C SER A 132 -12.46 8.58 4.21
N TYR A 133 -11.95 8.14 5.35
CA TYR A 133 -12.54 7.06 6.12
C TYR A 133 -13.59 7.57 7.11
N SER A 134 -14.42 6.66 7.59
CA SER A 134 -15.35 6.92 8.70
C SER A 134 -14.63 6.96 10.05
N SER A 135 -14.82 8.04 10.83
CA SER A 135 -14.32 8.14 12.21
C SER A 135 -15.05 7.24 13.22
N LEU A 136 -16.10 6.52 12.77
CA LEU A 136 -16.76 5.46 13.56
C LEU A 136 -15.91 4.20 13.71
N MET A 137 -14.86 4.05 12.89
CA MET A 137 -13.91 2.94 13.00
C MET A 137 -12.81 3.24 14.02
N VAL A 138 -12.19 2.18 14.53
CA VAL A 138 -11.02 2.31 15.44
C VAL A 138 -9.91 3.04 14.71
N ASN A 139 -9.64 4.27 15.14
CA ASN A 139 -8.63 5.16 14.56
C ASN A 139 -7.94 6.00 15.64
N PHE A 140 -6.79 6.55 15.30
CA PHE A 140 -6.03 7.46 16.16
C PHE A 140 -5.66 8.76 15.43
N GLY A 141 -6.54 9.21 14.52
CA GLY A 141 -6.22 10.28 13.57
C GLY A 141 -5.28 9.80 12.48
N SER A 142 -4.51 10.71 11.89
CA SER A 142 -3.52 10.37 10.85
C SER A 142 -2.16 11.03 11.09
N TRP A 143 -1.12 10.37 10.59
CA TRP A 143 0.28 10.82 10.60
C TRP A 143 0.62 11.79 9.46
N THR A 144 -0.37 12.24 8.68
CA THR A 144 -0.18 13.11 7.50
C THR A 144 0.60 14.38 7.79
N THR A 145 0.36 15.06 8.92
CA THR A 145 1.10 16.27 9.30
C THR A 145 2.55 16.01 9.69
N ASP A 146 2.92 14.74 9.89
CA ASP A 146 4.29 14.28 10.13
C ASP A 146 5.02 13.87 8.84
N MET A 147 4.29 13.80 7.72
CA MET A 147 4.87 13.50 6.42
C MET A 147 5.63 14.72 5.89
N PRO A 148 6.91 14.58 5.48
CA PRO A 148 7.66 15.69 4.92
C PRO A 148 6.97 16.32 3.71
N GLY A 149 6.83 17.63 3.72
CA GLY A 149 6.29 18.44 2.61
C GLY A 149 4.77 18.40 2.45
N TRP A 150 4.03 17.77 3.38
CA TRP A 150 2.57 17.72 3.34
C TRP A 150 1.93 19.10 3.15
N VAL A 151 0.97 19.22 2.23
CA VAL A 151 0.38 20.51 1.84
C VAL A 151 -1.06 20.67 2.35
N SER A 152 -1.86 19.60 2.25
CA SER A 152 -3.29 19.64 2.56
C SER A 152 -3.55 19.99 4.04
N PRO A 153 -4.28 21.07 4.34
CA PRO A 153 -4.51 21.48 5.72
C PRO A 153 -5.39 20.48 6.47
N ARG A 154 -5.22 20.42 7.80
CA ARG A 154 -6.01 19.57 8.71
C ARG A 154 -6.02 18.07 8.35
N GLY A 155 -5.07 17.59 7.55
CA GLY A 155 -4.99 16.18 7.15
C GLY A 155 -4.86 15.20 8.32
N ASN A 156 -4.43 15.66 9.50
CA ASN A 156 -4.35 14.84 10.71
C ASN A 156 -5.72 14.41 11.25
N LEU A 157 -6.80 15.08 10.84
CA LEU A 157 -8.17 14.73 11.17
C LEU A 157 -8.75 13.61 10.28
N MET A 158 -8.03 13.17 9.26
CA MET A 158 -8.47 11.98 8.55
C MET A 158 -8.33 10.75 9.47
N PRO A 159 -9.41 9.99 9.72
CA PRO A 159 -9.36 8.89 10.68
C PRO A 159 -8.76 7.64 10.04
N GLU A 160 -7.46 7.42 10.15
CA GLU A 160 -6.81 6.19 9.64
C GLU A 160 -7.32 4.95 10.38
N PRO A 161 -8.09 4.06 9.72
CA PRO A 161 -8.74 2.96 10.40
C PRO A 161 -7.71 1.86 10.67
N THR A 162 -7.28 1.79 11.92
CA THR A 162 -6.17 0.96 12.38
C THR A 162 -6.44 -0.53 12.10
N ILE A 163 -7.69 -0.98 12.26
CA ILE A 163 -8.07 -2.36 11.99
C ILE A 163 -8.28 -2.61 10.49
N LEU A 164 -9.11 -1.79 9.83
CA LEU A 164 -9.54 -2.03 8.45
C LEU A 164 -8.39 -1.90 7.45
N ILE A 165 -7.49 -0.93 7.65
CA ILE A 165 -6.40 -0.62 6.71
C ILE A 165 -5.06 -0.99 7.34
N GLY A 166 -4.80 -0.54 8.57
CA GLY A 166 -3.49 -0.75 9.20
C GLY A 166 -3.10 -2.22 9.32
N VAL A 167 -4.00 -3.05 9.86
CA VAL A 167 -3.85 -4.52 9.86
C VAL A 167 -4.39 -5.13 8.56
N GLY A 168 -5.34 -4.46 7.91
CA GLY A 168 -5.98 -4.95 6.70
C GLY A 168 -5.07 -5.11 5.49
N PHE A 169 -3.97 -4.37 5.35
CA PHE A 169 -3.00 -4.64 4.27
C PHE A 169 -2.48 -6.09 4.25
N ILE A 170 -2.60 -6.84 5.36
CA ILE A 170 -2.32 -8.28 5.39
C ILE A 170 -3.30 -9.08 4.50
N TRP A 171 -4.58 -8.72 4.43
CA TRP A 171 -5.54 -9.42 3.56
C TRP A 171 -5.27 -9.15 2.07
N SER A 172 -4.61 -8.04 1.71
CA SER A 172 -4.12 -7.79 0.34
C SER A 172 -3.14 -8.89 -0.13
N ALA A 173 -2.36 -9.47 0.78
CA ALA A 173 -1.54 -10.64 0.46
C ALA A 173 -2.40 -11.86 0.09
N ALA A 174 -3.54 -12.06 0.76
CA ALA A 174 -4.51 -13.09 0.40
C ALA A 174 -5.11 -12.87 -0.98
N LEU A 175 -5.45 -11.61 -1.32
CA LEU A 175 -5.93 -11.26 -2.65
C LEU A 175 -4.88 -11.57 -3.73
N CYS A 176 -3.60 -11.26 -3.49
CA CYS A 176 -2.51 -11.66 -4.39
C CYS A 176 -2.40 -13.18 -4.54
N MET A 177 -2.60 -13.95 -3.46
CA MET A 177 -2.60 -15.42 -3.52
C MET A 177 -3.76 -15.96 -4.36
N ILE A 178 -4.97 -15.44 -4.17
CA ILE A 178 -6.18 -15.79 -4.91
C ILE A 178 -6.02 -15.41 -6.39
N GLY A 179 -5.57 -14.20 -6.70
CA GLY A 179 -5.32 -13.75 -8.06
C GLY A 179 -4.31 -14.62 -8.80
N CYS A 180 -3.20 -14.97 -8.14
CA CYS A 180 -2.25 -15.93 -8.69
C CYS A 180 -2.86 -17.32 -8.94
N ALA A 181 -3.73 -17.79 -8.05
CA ALA A 181 -4.44 -19.04 -8.25
C ALA A 181 -5.41 -18.96 -9.43
N PHE A 182 -6.10 -17.84 -9.61
CA PHE A 182 -6.93 -17.54 -10.77
C PHE A 182 -6.11 -17.59 -12.07
N LEU A 183 -4.96 -16.91 -12.12
CA LEU A 183 -4.07 -16.98 -13.28
C LEU A 183 -3.68 -18.41 -13.63
N ARG A 184 -3.19 -19.18 -12.64
CA ARG A 184 -2.69 -20.55 -12.89
C ARG A 184 -3.80 -21.54 -13.23
N LYS A 185 -4.93 -21.48 -12.52
CA LYS A 185 -6.00 -22.49 -12.61
C LYS A 185 -7.01 -22.19 -13.71
N PHE A 186 -7.16 -20.93 -14.10
CA PHE A 186 -8.14 -20.50 -15.10
C PHE A 186 -7.46 -19.95 -16.35
N VAL A 187 -6.75 -18.82 -16.23
CA VAL A 187 -6.18 -18.11 -17.39
C VAL A 187 -5.18 -18.97 -18.16
N MET A 188 -4.20 -19.57 -17.48
CA MET A 188 -3.17 -20.40 -18.14
C MET A 188 -3.73 -21.72 -18.69
N ARG A 189 -4.87 -22.19 -18.20
CA ARG A 189 -5.54 -23.38 -18.75
C ARG A 189 -6.36 -23.05 -19.99
N ARG A 190 -7.02 -21.88 -20.00
CA ARG A 190 -7.88 -21.42 -21.10
C ARG A 190 -7.10 -20.78 -22.23
N TRP A 191 -6.03 -20.06 -21.91
CA TRP A 191 -5.12 -19.37 -22.84
C TRP A 191 -3.65 -19.70 -22.51
N PRO A 192 -3.16 -20.91 -22.84
CA PRO A 192 -1.79 -21.32 -22.53
C PRO A 192 -0.70 -20.46 -23.18
N GLN A 193 -1.03 -19.77 -24.28
CA GLN A 193 -0.12 -18.88 -25.00
C GLN A 193 -0.01 -17.47 -24.38
N THR A 194 -0.59 -17.25 -23.19
CA THR A 194 -0.54 -15.96 -22.50
C THR A 194 0.91 -15.61 -22.16
N GLY A 195 1.50 -14.68 -22.92
CA GLY A 195 2.84 -14.14 -22.66
C GLY A 195 2.89 -13.22 -21.44
N LYS A 196 4.07 -12.64 -21.17
CA LYS A 196 4.29 -11.75 -20.01
C LYS A 196 3.33 -10.56 -19.95
N LEU A 197 3.10 -9.91 -21.09
CA LEU A 197 2.15 -8.80 -21.19
C LEU A 197 0.72 -9.24 -20.89
N GLY A 198 0.34 -10.45 -21.32
CA GLY A 198 -0.97 -11.01 -21.01
C GLY A 198 -1.13 -11.30 -19.51
N VAL A 199 -0.10 -11.79 -18.84
CA VAL A 199 -0.12 -11.97 -17.37
C VAL A 199 -0.32 -10.64 -16.66
N ILE A 200 0.41 -9.60 -17.08
CA ILE A 200 0.27 -8.25 -16.52
C ILE A 200 -1.17 -7.74 -16.73
N ALA A 201 -1.69 -7.81 -17.96
CA ALA A 201 -3.04 -7.35 -18.28
C ALA A 201 -4.12 -8.09 -17.46
N TRP A 202 -4.01 -9.42 -17.33
CA TRP A 202 -4.93 -10.20 -16.50
C TRP A 202 -4.78 -9.90 -15.01
N SER A 203 -3.58 -9.59 -14.52
CA SER A 203 -3.37 -9.13 -13.15
C SER A 203 -4.04 -7.79 -12.88
N ILE A 204 -3.87 -6.82 -13.79
CA ILE A 204 -4.53 -5.51 -13.68
C ILE A 204 -6.04 -5.67 -13.70
N ALA A 205 -6.58 -6.41 -14.67
CA ALA A 205 -8.02 -6.63 -14.80
C ALA A 205 -8.60 -7.36 -13.57
N PHE A 206 -7.92 -8.39 -13.07
CA PHE A 206 -8.37 -9.10 -11.87
C PHE A 206 -8.41 -8.16 -10.67
N MET A 207 -7.34 -7.39 -10.44
CA MET A 207 -7.26 -6.49 -9.29
C MET A 207 -8.29 -5.37 -9.38
N ALA A 208 -8.44 -4.72 -10.54
CA ALA A 208 -9.45 -3.70 -10.77
C ALA A 208 -10.88 -4.21 -10.52
N VAL A 209 -11.19 -5.45 -10.95
CA VAL A 209 -12.52 -6.04 -10.72
C VAL A 209 -12.74 -6.36 -9.24
N MET A 210 -11.72 -6.83 -8.53
CA MET A 210 -11.83 -7.07 -7.09
C MET A 210 -12.14 -5.75 -6.39
N ASP A 211 -11.42 -4.70 -6.74
CA ASP A 211 -11.51 -3.36 -6.14
C ASP A 211 -12.87 -2.68 -6.32
N LEU A 212 -13.65 -3.06 -7.34
CA LEU A 212 -15.06 -2.64 -7.44
C LEU A 212 -15.90 -3.02 -6.21
N ASN A 213 -15.42 -3.91 -5.33
CA ASN A 213 -16.03 -4.14 -4.03
C ASN A 213 -16.08 -2.86 -3.17
N GLU A 214 -15.25 -1.88 -3.46
CA GLU A 214 -15.19 -0.59 -2.76
C GLU A 214 -16.44 0.26 -2.99
N VAL A 215 -17.18 0.02 -4.08
CA VAL A 215 -18.53 0.58 -4.28
C VAL A 215 -19.46 0.18 -3.12
N ALA A 216 -19.28 -1.02 -2.55
CA ALA A 216 -20.06 -1.42 -1.37
C ALA A 216 -19.61 -0.65 -0.12
N LEU A 217 -18.32 -0.30 0.01
CA LEU A 217 -17.81 0.47 1.14
C LEU A 217 -18.32 1.92 1.10
N THR A 218 -18.38 2.55 -0.08
CA THR A 218 -18.98 3.89 -0.25
C THR A 218 -20.50 3.86 -0.02
N SER A 219 -21.17 2.81 -0.51
CA SER A 219 -22.63 2.63 -0.33
C SER A 219 -23.03 2.43 1.14
N LEU A 220 -22.13 1.90 1.95
CA LEU A 220 -22.34 1.60 3.37
C LEU A 220 -21.65 2.61 4.31
N HIS A 221 -21.22 3.75 3.78
CA HIS A 221 -20.61 4.85 4.54
C HIS A 221 -19.39 4.45 5.40
N VAL A 222 -18.63 3.46 4.93
CA VAL A 222 -17.36 3.06 5.57
C VAL A 222 -16.23 3.98 5.11
N ILE A 223 -16.30 4.41 3.86
CA ILE A 223 -15.37 5.32 3.19
C ILE A 223 -16.15 6.36 2.37
N ALA A 224 -15.47 7.40 1.91
CA ALA A 224 -16.03 8.43 1.07
C ALA A 224 -15.00 8.91 0.03
N TYR A 225 -15.48 9.17 -1.18
CA TYR A 225 -14.75 9.94 -2.20
C TYR A 225 -15.45 11.28 -2.43
N PRO A 226 -15.33 12.24 -1.50
CA PRO A 226 -16.06 13.49 -1.58
C PRO A 226 -15.65 14.40 -2.73
N ASP A 227 -14.41 14.30 -3.23
CA ASP A 227 -13.96 15.13 -4.35
C ASP A 227 -13.33 14.27 -5.46
N THR A 228 -13.89 14.33 -6.67
CA THR A 228 -13.56 13.41 -7.78
C THR A 228 -13.58 14.09 -9.14
N VAL A 229 -13.11 13.37 -10.17
CA VAL A 229 -13.32 13.72 -11.57
C VAL A 229 -14.69 13.21 -12.03
N GLY A 230 -15.68 14.10 -12.07
CA GLY A 230 -17.09 13.77 -12.16
C GLY A 230 -17.52 12.99 -13.41
N TRP A 231 -16.87 13.18 -14.56
CA TRP A 231 -17.23 12.43 -15.78
C TRP A 231 -16.86 10.94 -15.71
N LEU A 232 -15.98 10.56 -14.78
CA LEU A 232 -15.52 9.19 -14.57
C LEU A 232 -15.83 8.71 -13.15
N THR A 233 -16.99 9.11 -12.62
CA THR A 233 -17.47 8.77 -11.28
C THR A 233 -18.85 8.12 -11.33
N LEU A 234 -19.01 6.95 -10.71
CA LEU A 234 -20.31 6.34 -10.47
C LEU A 234 -21.08 7.11 -9.40
N LEU A 235 -22.40 7.21 -9.55
CA LEU A 235 -23.29 7.86 -8.57
C LEU A 235 -22.83 9.29 -8.20
N LYS A 236 -22.25 10.01 -9.18
CA LYS A 236 -21.77 11.39 -9.05
C LYS A 236 -22.78 12.26 -8.31
N GLY A 237 -22.29 13.04 -7.33
CA GLY A 237 -23.12 13.99 -6.57
C GLY A 237 -24.02 13.33 -5.55
N THR A 238 -23.67 12.13 -5.09
CA THR A 238 -24.31 11.43 -3.97
C THR A 238 -23.25 11.01 -2.95
N THR A 239 -23.67 10.66 -1.73
CA THR A 239 -22.77 10.12 -0.70
C THR A 239 -22.17 8.75 -1.05
N HIS A 240 -22.67 8.11 -2.10
CA HIS A 240 -22.24 6.78 -2.54
C HIS A 240 -21.28 6.83 -3.73
N GLN A 241 -20.81 8.01 -4.12
CA GLN A 241 -20.02 8.17 -5.32
C GLN A 241 -18.69 7.41 -5.27
N PHE A 242 -18.30 6.85 -6.41
CA PHE A 242 -17.09 6.03 -6.53
C PHE A 242 -16.36 6.34 -7.85
N PRO A 243 -15.10 6.81 -7.82
CA PRO A 243 -14.35 7.14 -9.02
C PRO A 243 -13.92 5.87 -9.78
N LEU A 244 -14.37 5.70 -11.02
CA LEU A 244 -14.04 4.51 -11.83
C LEU A 244 -12.57 4.43 -12.25
N TYR A 245 -11.83 5.52 -12.15
CA TYR A 245 -10.38 5.52 -12.37
C TYR A 245 -9.59 4.90 -11.23
N GLU A 246 -10.14 4.90 -10.01
CA GLU A 246 -9.53 4.31 -8.82
C GLU A 246 -9.17 2.83 -9.01
N PRO A 247 -10.09 1.93 -9.43
CA PRO A 247 -9.77 0.51 -9.54
C PRO A 247 -8.75 0.21 -10.63
N ILE A 248 -8.66 1.07 -11.64
CA ILE A 248 -7.69 0.95 -12.72
C ILE A 248 -6.31 1.37 -12.21
N VAL A 249 -6.19 2.55 -11.60
CA VAL A 249 -4.90 3.09 -11.15
C VAL A 249 -4.37 2.29 -9.97
N TRP A 250 -5.23 1.98 -8.99
CA TRP A 250 -4.88 1.16 -7.83
C TRP A 250 -4.58 -0.29 -8.22
N GLY A 251 -5.47 -0.91 -9.00
CA GLY A 251 -5.26 -2.25 -9.51
C GLY A 251 -3.96 -2.38 -10.30
N ALA A 252 -3.62 -1.37 -11.12
CA ALA A 252 -2.43 -1.40 -11.97
C ALA A 252 -1.11 -1.11 -11.26
N LEU A 253 -1.09 -0.14 -10.34
CA LEU A 253 0.14 0.34 -9.71
C LEU A 253 0.35 -0.21 -8.29
N GLY A 254 -0.73 -0.51 -7.56
CA GLY A 254 -0.69 -1.08 -6.22
C GLY A 254 -0.57 -2.60 -6.25
N TRP A 255 -1.64 -3.31 -6.60
CA TRP A 255 -1.73 -4.76 -6.41
C TRP A 255 -1.18 -5.62 -7.56
N ALA A 256 -1.38 -5.23 -8.82
CA ALA A 256 -0.93 -6.04 -9.95
C ALA A 256 0.59 -6.29 -9.96
N PRO A 257 1.48 -5.34 -9.63
CA PRO A 257 2.92 -5.59 -9.59
C PRO A 257 3.29 -6.71 -8.61
N LEU A 258 2.60 -6.78 -7.47
CA LEU A 258 2.83 -7.78 -6.43
C LEU A 258 2.29 -9.15 -6.83
N MET A 259 1.13 -9.18 -7.49
CA MET A 259 0.59 -10.39 -8.10
C MET A 259 1.52 -10.94 -9.19
N VAL A 260 2.06 -10.08 -10.05
CA VAL A 260 3.02 -10.47 -11.10
C VAL A 260 4.32 -10.96 -10.48
N LEU A 261 4.83 -10.28 -9.45
CA LEU A 261 6.03 -10.67 -8.71
C LEU A 261 5.87 -12.06 -8.07
N ARG A 262 4.70 -12.31 -7.47
CA ARG A 262 4.35 -13.61 -6.89
C ARG A 262 4.14 -14.70 -7.95
N PHE A 263 3.61 -14.34 -9.11
CA PHE A 263 3.38 -15.27 -10.21
C PHE A 263 4.70 -15.76 -10.78
N TYR A 264 5.65 -14.85 -11.03
CA TYR A 264 6.98 -15.16 -11.54
C TYR A 264 8.00 -15.41 -10.43
N ARG A 265 7.83 -16.55 -9.76
CA ARG A 265 8.84 -17.11 -8.85
C ARG A 265 9.64 -18.21 -9.53
N ASP A 266 10.90 -18.34 -9.16
CA ASP A 266 11.77 -19.43 -9.62
C ASP A 266 11.48 -20.75 -8.87
N ASP A 267 12.23 -21.80 -9.21
CA ASP A 267 12.10 -23.13 -8.58
C ASP A 267 12.44 -23.14 -7.08
N ARG A 268 13.07 -22.06 -6.59
CA ARG A 268 13.40 -21.86 -5.17
C ARG A 268 12.32 -21.03 -4.47
N GLY A 269 11.30 -20.57 -5.20
CA GLY A 269 10.23 -19.74 -4.69
C GLY A 269 10.61 -18.27 -4.53
N GLN A 270 11.70 -17.81 -5.16
CA GLN A 270 12.19 -16.44 -5.09
C GLN A 270 11.68 -15.62 -6.28
N SER A 271 11.30 -14.38 -6.02
CA SER A 271 10.96 -13.41 -7.04
C SER A 271 12.19 -12.74 -7.65
N VAL A 272 12.01 -11.95 -8.72
CA VAL A 272 13.13 -11.29 -9.43
C VAL A 272 13.96 -10.36 -8.53
N VAL A 273 13.35 -9.74 -7.53
CA VAL A 273 14.03 -8.79 -6.63
C VAL A 273 14.82 -9.47 -5.51
N GLU A 274 14.55 -10.75 -5.28
CA GLU A 274 15.25 -11.58 -4.27
C GLU A 274 16.41 -12.38 -4.87
N ARG A 275 16.56 -12.39 -6.20
CA ARG A 275 17.55 -13.20 -6.92
C ARG A 275 18.97 -12.84 -6.51
N GLY A 276 19.78 -13.87 -6.26
CA GLY A 276 21.20 -13.72 -5.92
C GLY A 276 21.49 -13.65 -4.43
N VAL A 277 20.47 -13.70 -3.56
CA VAL A 277 20.64 -13.73 -2.10
C VAL A 277 21.45 -14.95 -1.63
N GLU A 278 21.38 -16.06 -2.37
CA GLU A 278 22.12 -17.28 -2.09
C GLU A 278 23.64 -17.09 -2.23
N ARG A 279 24.07 -16.18 -3.11
CA ARG A 279 25.48 -15.90 -3.39
C ARG A 279 26.13 -15.06 -2.29
N LEU A 280 25.33 -14.50 -1.39
CA LEU A 280 25.80 -13.73 -0.24
C LEU A 280 26.26 -14.69 0.86
N ASN A 281 27.49 -14.50 1.32
CA ASN A 281 28.06 -15.21 2.46
C ASN A 281 27.66 -14.52 3.78
N VAL A 282 26.36 -14.56 4.10
CA VAL A 282 25.76 -13.95 5.30
C VAL A 282 24.76 -14.91 5.97
N SER A 283 24.39 -14.62 7.22
CA SER A 283 23.46 -15.44 7.99
C SER A 283 22.07 -15.58 7.34
N SER A 284 21.34 -16.66 7.61
CA SER A 284 19.97 -16.85 7.11
C SER A 284 19.01 -15.74 7.53
N LYS A 285 19.20 -15.17 8.73
CA LYS A 285 18.41 -14.02 9.22
C LYS A 285 18.65 -12.78 8.36
N THR A 286 19.91 -12.51 8.02
CA THR A 286 20.30 -11.40 7.14
C THR A 286 19.72 -11.58 5.73
N LYS A 287 19.73 -12.81 5.20
CA LYS A 287 19.11 -13.12 3.91
C LYS A 287 17.61 -12.82 3.92
N ALA A 288 16.89 -13.27 4.95
CA ALA A 288 15.47 -12.99 5.10
C ALA A 288 15.17 -11.48 5.20
N ALA A 289 15.96 -10.73 5.98
CA ALA A 289 15.82 -9.29 6.08
C ALA A 289 16.04 -8.59 4.73
N LEU A 290 17.07 -8.98 3.97
CA LEU A 290 17.31 -8.45 2.62
C LEU A 290 16.15 -8.74 1.66
N GLN A 291 15.56 -9.94 1.74
CA GLN A 291 14.40 -10.31 0.93
C GLN A 291 13.16 -9.49 1.30
N ILE A 292 12.89 -9.31 2.60
CA ILE A 292 11.80 -8.45 3.09
C ILE A 292 11.98 -7.02 2.58
N LEU A 293 13.16 -6.44 2.73
CA LEU A 293 13.43 -5.09 2.25
C LEU A 293 13.34 -5.00 0.71
N ALA A 294 13.80 -6.01 -0.02
CA ALA A 294 13.71 -6.02 -1.48
C ALA A 294 12.25 -6.09 -1.98
N VAL A 295 11.40 -6.89 -1.34
CA VAL A 295 9.96 -6.92 -1.66
C VAL A 295 9.26 -5.64 -1.20
N ALA A 296 9.63 -5.10 -0.03
CA ALA A 296 9.13 -3.81 0.46
C ALA A 296 9.47 -2.66 -0.50
N ALA A 297 10.61 -2.70 -1.19
CA ALA A 297 10.92 -1.71 -2.21
C ALA A 297 9.88 -1.71 -3.34
N VAL A 298 9.48 -2.88 -3.83
CA VAL A 298 8.49 -3.00 -4.91
C VAL A 298 7.11 -2.53 -4.45
N THR A 299 6.68 -2.94 -3.24
CA THR A 299 5.39 -2.49 -2.69
C THR A 299 5.35 -0.98 -2.53
N ASN A 300 6.40 -0.40 -1.93
CA ASN A 300 6.48 1.04 -1.68
C ASN A 300 6.57 1.85 -3.00
N ILE A 301 7.34 1.39 -4.00
CA ILE A 301 7.38 2.06 -5.31
C ILE A 301 6.01 2.03 -6.00
N GLY A 302 5.31 0.90 -5.95
CA GLY A 302 3.97 0.79 -6.52
C GLY A 302 2.99 1.78 -5.88
N TYR A 303 2.97 1.85 -4.55
CA TYR A 303 2.12 2.77 -3.80
C TYR A 303 2.52 4.23 -4.00
N PHE A 304 3.82 4.53 -4.06
CA PHE A 304 4.30 5.86 -4.37
C PHE A 304 3.85 6.31 -5.77
N ALA A 305 3.96 5.42 -6.77
CA ALA A 305 3.51 5.69 -8.13
C ALA A 305 1.99 5.88 -8.21
N TYR A 306 1.22 5.03 -7.52
CA TYR A 306 -0.23 5.18 -7.37
C TYR A 306 -0.58 6.57 -6.84
N ASN A 307 0.02 6.96 -5.71
CA ASN A 307 -0.26 8.23 -5.07
C ASN A 307 0.10 9.42 -5.96
N ILE A 308 1.24 9.38 -6.66
CA ILE A 308 1.60 10.43 -7.63
C ILE A 308 0.53 10.58 -8.71
N VAL A 309 0.05 9.48 -9.29
CA VAL A 309 -0.97 9.50 -10.33
C VAL A 309 -2.30 10.02 -9.78
N PHE A 310 -2.69 9.58 -8.58
CA PHE A 310 -3.95 9.96 -7.97
C PHE A 310 -3.97 11.44 -7.56
N ILE A 311 -2.89 11.94 -6.96
CA ILE A 311 -2.68 13.36 -6.68
C ILE A 311 -2.76 14.17 -7.97
N TRP A 312 -2.11 13.69 -9.04
CA TRP A 312 -2.17 14.37 -10.33
C TRP A 312 -3.61 14.45 -10.84
N ILE A 313 -4.36 13.34 -10.85
CA ILE A 313 -5.79 13.32 -11.22
C ILE A 313 -6.59 14.29 -10.34
N GLY A 314 -6.29 14.35 -9.04
CA GLY A 314 -6.95 15.21 -8.08
C GLY A 314 -6.88 16.69 -8.38
N LEU A 315 -5.79 17.14 -9.02
CA LEU A 315 -5.68 18.52 -9.49
C LEU A 315 -6.67 18.85 -10.62
N GLN A 316 -7.37 17.87 -11.18
CA GLN A 316 -8.45 18.03 -12.16
C GLN A 316 -9.83 17.71 -11.61
N ASN A 317 -9.97 17.46 -10.31
CA ASN A 317 -11.27 17.22 -9.70
C ASN A 317 -12.22 18.40 -9.94
N ASP A 318 -13.46 18.09 -10.32
CA ASP A 318 -14.52 19.02 -10.70
C ASP A 318 -15.86 18.68 -10.05
N ASN A 319 -15.83 17.83 -9.01
CA ASN A 319 -17.00 17.28 -8.35
C ASN A 319 -16.81 17.24 -6.84
N ASP A 320 -16.80 18.42 -6.23
CA ASP A 320 -16.83 18.61 -4.79
C ASP A 320 -18.22 18.27 -4.23
N ASN A 321 -18.27 17.24 -3.40
CA ASN A 321 -19.47 16.75 -2.74
C ASN A 321 -19.35 16.70 -1.20
N TRP A 322 -18.39 17.42 -0.62
CA TRP A 322 -18.07 17.31 0.81
C TRP A 322 -19.26 17.61 1.74
N GLU A 323 -20.16 18.52 1.35
CA GLU A 323 -21.29 18.93 2.18
C GLU A 323 -22.40 17.88 2.30
N MET A 324 -22.47 16.91 1.37
CA MET A 324 -23.49 15.86 1.44
C MET A 324 -23.14 14.76 2.44
N TYR A 325 -21.86 14.63 2.80
CA TYR A 325 -21.40 13.56 3.66
C TYR A 325 -21.73 13.82 5.15
N PRO A 326 -22.12 12.79 5.91
CA PRO A 326 -22.20 12.87 7.36
C PRO A 326 -20.89 13.35 8.00
N SER A 327 -20.99 13.94 9.19
CA SER A 327 -19.82 14.49 9.89
C SER A 327 -18.72 13.45 10.10
N HIS A 328 -19.08 12.18 10.34
CA HIS A 328 -18.10 11.11 10.53
C HIS A 328 -17.30 10.72 9.27
N LEU A 329 -17.75 11.13 8.07
CA LEU A 329 -17.01 10.96 6.81
C LEU A 329 -16.35 12.27 6.35
N ARG A 330 -16.87 13.43 6.75
CA ARG A 330 -16.25 14.73 6.46
C ARG A 330 -15.05 15.02 7.37
N ASN A 331 -15.14 14.62 8.64
CA ASN A 331 -14.10 14.74 9.66
C ASN A 331 -13.53 16.16 9.86
N GLY A 332 -14.26 17.20 9.45
CA GLY A 332 -13.81 18.58 9.54
C GLY A 332 -12.50 18.87 8.80
N MET A 333 -12.18 18.12 7.73
CA MET A 333 -10.98 18.33 6.93
C MET A 333 -11.06 19.58 6.05
N CYS A 334 -12.26 19.98 5.62
CA CYS A 334 -12.52 21.24 4.91
C CYS A 334 -14.03 21.54 4.88
N GLY A 335 -14.40 22.72 4.36
CA GLY A 335 -15.79 23.06 4.08
C GLY A 335 -16.53 23.60 5.29
N GLN A 336 -17.84 23.35 5.35
CA GLN A 336 -18.72 23.89 6.41
C GLN A 336 -18.20 23.53 7.81
N GLY A 337 -18.15 24.52 8.70
CA GLY A 337 -17.63 24.36 10.07
C GLY A 337 -16.10 24.43 10.17
N THR A 338 -15.40 24.73 9.07
CA THR A 338 -13.93 24.91 9.07
C THR A 338 -13.55 26.33 8.61
N PRO A 339 -12.30 26.78 8.84
CA PRO A 339 -11.85 28.13 8.46
C PRO A 339 -11.72 28.37 6.94
N TYR A 340 -11.87 27.33 6.11
CA TYR A 340 -11.67 27.42 4.66
C TYR A 340 -12.63 26.50 3.90
N LEU A 341 -12.98 26.90 2.68
CA LEU A 341 -13.77 26.05 1.78
C LEU A 341 -12.93 24.86 1.28
N CYS A 342 -13.59 23.76 0.97
CA CYS A 342 -12.93 22.65 0.28
C CYS A 342 -12.34 23.14 -1.06
N PRO A 343 -11.10 22.72 -1.40
CA PRO A 343 -10.47 23.09 -2.65
C PRO A 343 -11.23 22.51 -3.84
N ASP A 344 -11.23 23.26 -4.93
CA ASP A 344 -11.84 22.86 -6.19
C ASP A 344 -11.09 23.61 -7.31
N PRO A 345 -9.92 23.09 -7.69
CA PRO A 345 -9.03 23.75 -8.64
C PRO A 345 -9.69 23.96 -10.02
N ALA A 346 -10.57 23.04 -10.44
CA ALA A 346 -11.27 23.12 -11.72
C ALA A 346 -12.21 24.33 -11.81
N HIS A 347 -12.84 24.74 -10.69
CA HIS A 347 -13.70 25.91 -10.62
C HIS A 347 -13.02 27.13 -9.98
N GLY A 348 -11.69 27.12 -9.86
CA GLY A 348 -10.91 28.26 -9.41
C GLY A 348 -10.87 28.48 -7.90
N ARG A 349 -11.38 27.53 -7.08
CA ARG A 349 -11.16 27.57 -5.63
C ARG A 349 -9.72 27.11 -5.34
N PRO A 350 -8.90 27.96 -4.69
CA PRO A 350 -7.49 27.66 -4.49
C PRO A 350 -7.28 26.48 -3.55
N ILE A 351 -6.15 25.79 -3.71
CA ILE A 351 -5.69 24.80 -2.73
C ILE A 351 -5.16 25.58 -1.52
N PRO A 352 -5.79 25.46 -0.34
CA PRO A 352 -5.30 26.12 0.86
C PRO A 352 -3.94 25.51 1.25
N THR A 353 -2.93 26.35 1.46
CA THR A 353 -1.58 25.92 1.87
C THR A 353 -1.23 26.51 3.24
N GLY A 354 -0.58 25.73 4.11
CA GLY A 354 -0.02 26.25 5.37
C GLY A 354 -1.01 26.33 6.54
N GLY A 355 -2.09 25.54 6.52
CA GLY A 355 -2.96 25.40 7.68
C GLY A 355 -2.27 24.67 8.83
N GLN A 356 -2.53 25.11 10.07
CA GLN A 356 -2.17 24.34 11.26
C GLN A 356 -2.82 22.95 11.20
N PRO A 357 -2.22 21.92 11.82
CA PRO A 357 -2.93 20.68 12.12
C PRO A 357 -4.30 21.02 12.74
N GLY A 358 -5.35 20.34 12.29
CA GLY A 358 -6.68 20.56 12.84
C GLY A 358 -6.71 20.13 14.31
N SER A 359 -7.30 20.95 15.18
CA SER A 359 -7.59 20.52 16.54
C SER A 359 -8.86 19.66 16.53
N PRO A 360 -8.91 18.55 17.28
CA PRO A 360 -10.15 17.81 17.49
C PRO A 360 -11.29 18.70 18.00
N ASN A 361 -10.99 19.73 18.79
CA ASN A 361 -11.97 20.69 19.30
C ASN A 361 -12.57 21.60 18.21
N ASP A 362 -11.96 21.64 17.03
CA ASP A 362 -12.47 22.40 15.90
C ASP A 362 -13.56 21.63 15.14
N ILE A 363 -13.77 20.34 15.42
CA ILE A 363 -14.84 19.55 14.80
C ILE A 363 -16.15 19.84 15.56
N PRO A 364 -17.20 20.36 14.92
CA PRO A 364 -18.48 20.62 15.57
C PRO A 364 -19.08 19.35 16.18
N GLY A 365 -19.48 19.41 17.44
CA GLY A 365 -20.03 18.27 18.18
C GLY A 365 -19.68 18.32 19.66
N ASP A 366 -19.97 17.23 20.36
CA ASP A 366 -19.66 17.03 21.78
C ASP A 366 -18.23 16.51 22.02
N GLY A 367 -17.46 16.32 20.95
CA GLY A 367 -16.11 15.73 21.00
C GLY A 367 -16.10 14.21 21.15
N SER A 368 -17.26 13.54 21.02
CA SER A 368 -17.35 12.08 21.08
C SER A 368 -16.54 11.41 19.98
N THR A 369 -15.97 10.27 20.34
CA THR A 369 -15.12 9.45 19.47
C THR A 369 -15.65 8.02 19.40
N TRP A 370 -15.04 7.18 18.55
CA TRP A 370 -15.36 5.75 18.53
C TRP A 370 -15.20 5.08 19.91
N VAL A 371 -14.33 5.60 20.78
CA VAL A 371 -14.12 5.07 22.13
C VAL A 371 -15.40 5.21 22.94
N ASP A 372 -16.06 6.36 22.88
CA ASP A 372 -17.26 6.65 23.64
C ASP A 372 -18.43 5.81 23.13
N LEU A 373 -18.60 5.73 21.80
CA LEU A 373 -19.61 4.88 21.18
C LEU A 373 -19.44 3.39 21.54
N TYR A 374 -18.21 2.88 21.52
CA TYR A 374 -17.96 1.44 21.73
C TYR A 374 -18.06 1.07 23.22
N LEU A 375 -17.79 2.03 24.12
CA LEU A 375 -17.91 1.85 25.56
C LEU A 375 -19.30 2.26 26.11
N GLY A 376 -20.17 2.83 25.28
CA GLY A 376 -21.50 3.30 25.67
C GLY A 376 -21.45 4.46 26.67
N ARG A 377 -20.52 5.40 26.48
CA ARG A 377 -20.30 6.57 27.34
C ARG A 377 -20.99 7.81 26.83
#